data_AF-A0A0S8FGH2-F1
#
_entry.id   AF-A0A0S8FGH2-F1
#
_cell.length_a   1.000
_cell.length_b   1.000
_cell.length_c   1.000
_cell.angle_alpha   90.00
_cell.angle_beta   90.00
_cell.angle_gamma   90.00
#
_symmetry.space_group_name_H-M   'P 1'
#
loop_
_entity.id
_entity.type
_entity.pdbx_description
1 polymer ?
#
loop_
_entity_poly.entity_id
_entity_poly.type
_entity_poly.pdbx_seq_one_letter_code
_entity_poly.pdbx_strand_id
1 'polypeptide(L)'
;MWWMLQPHPDPQPLPAELVSLETAEGRALLEQAEARSDYDRLSGTFVSQDLVSYCGVASSVSVLNALGLDTDQDEFFTPQASRVRSRYRVTFGGMSLIDLGGLLAAHGVNAEVEHADDGSVDGFREVVQRNLADPDDFLLVNYERGVLGQGSVGHISPLAAYDLETDRVLIMDTASYKYPPTWVPLPMLYEAMKTTDTATGRLRGYVAVSAD
;
A
#
# COMPACT_ATOMS: atom_id res chain seq x y z
N MET A 1 3.57 -23.68 13.61
CA MET A 1 2.82 -22.41 13.69
C MET A 1 3.68 -21.24 13.22
N TRP A 2 4.85 -21.00 13.79
CA TRP A 2 5.73 -19.87 13.42
C TRP A 2 6.17 -19.88 11.93
N TRP A 3 6.55 -21.05 11.39
CA TRP A 3 6.92 -21.20 9.97
C TRP A 3 5.84 -20.77 8.96
N MET A 4 4.56 -20.96 9.31
CA MET A 4 3.42 -20.59 8.44
C MET A 4 3.15 -19.08 8.44
N LEU A 5 3.64 -18.37 9.46
CA LEU A 5 3.47 -16.93 9.57
C LEU A 5 4.57 -16.18 8.80
N GLN A 6 5.70 -16.82 8.53
CA GLN A 6 6.79 -16.19 7.81
C GLN A 6 6.58 -16.22 6.29
N PRO A 7 6.95 -15.13 5.60
CA PRO A 7 7.08 -15.17 4.15
C PRO A 7 8.24 -16.09 3.74
N HIS A 8 8.06 -16.80 2.63
CA HIS A 8 9.09 -17.61 1.99
C HIS A 8 9.18 -17.18 0.53
N PRO A 9 10.38 -17.17 -0.10
CA PRO A 9 10.53 -16.85 -1.50
C PRO A 9 9.59 -17.71 -2.37
N ASP A 10 8.67 -17.04 -3.06
CA ASP A 10 7.62 -17.66 -3.88
C ASP A 10 7.24 -16.69 -5.00
N PRO A 11 8.18 -16.35 -5.91
CA PRO A 11 7.93 -15.37 -6.95
C PRO A 11 6.82 -15.85 -7.88
N GLN A 12 5.83 -15.00 -8.11
CA GLN A 12 4.67 -15.30 -8.94
C GLN A 12 4.73 -14.51 -10.25
N PRO A 13 4.25 -15.07 -11.38
CA PRO A 13 4.17 -14.32 -12.62
C PRO A 13 3.19 -13.16 -12.50
N LEU A 14 3.52 -12.04 -13.14
CA LEU A 14 2.57 -10.94 -13.29
C LEU A 14 1.63 -11.22 -14.48
N PRO A 15 0.34 -10.92 -14.37
CA PRO A 15 -0.58 -10.86 -15.51
C PRO A 15 -0.10 -9.85 -16.57
N ALA A 16 -0.52 -10.07 -17.82
CA ALA A 16 -0.04 -9.29 -18.96
C ALA A 16 -0.37 -7.79 -18.87
N GLU A 17 -1.41 -7.45 -18.11
CA GLU A 17 -1.85 -6.07 -17.88
C GLU A 17 -0.96 -5.31 -16.90
N LEU A 18 -0.11 -6.01 -16.12
CA LEU A 18 0.76 -5.44 -15.09
C LEU A 18 2.22 -5.39 -15.56
N VAL A 19 2.94 -4.34 -15.18
CA VAL A 19 4.34 -4.15 -15.60
C VAL A 19 5.24 -4.08 -14.37
N SER A 20 6.19 -5.00 -14.24
CA SER A 20 7.19 -4.92 -13.17
C SER A 20 8.13 -3.74 -13.39
N LEU A 21 8.41 -2.98 -12.32
CA LEU A 21 9.41 -1.92 -12.31
C LEU A 21 10.82 -2.42 -12.69
N GLU A 22 11.10 -3.71 -12.53
CA GLU A 22 12.40 -4.31 -12.84
C GLU A 22 12.64 -4.50 -14.36
N THR A 23 11.60 -4.33 -15.18
CA THR A 23 11.69 -4.42 -16.64
C THR A 23 12.13 -3.09 -17.27
N ALA A 24 12.58 -3.12 -18.53
CA ALA A 24 12.91 -1.90 -19.26
C ALA A 24 11.70 -0.98 -19.43
N GLU A 25 10.52 -1.56 -19.68
CA GLU A 25 9.25 -0.83 -19.77
C GLU A 25 8.88 -0.18 -18.43
N GLY A 26 8.93 -0.94 -17.33
CA GLY A 26 8.60 -0.41 -16.00
C GLY A 26 9.53 0.72 -15.54
N ARG A 27 10.82 0.67 -15.89
CA ARG A 27 11.74 1.78 -15.64
C ARG A 27 11.44 3.00 -16.51
N ALA A 28 11.10 2.78 -17.79
CA ALA A 28 10.72 3.88 -18.68
C ALA A 28 9.46 4.61 -18.18
N LEU A 29 8.45 3.86 -17.67
CA LEU A 29 7.27 4.45 -17.02
C LEU A 29 7.67 5.33 -15.83
N LEU A 30 8.60 4.88 -14.98
CA LEU A 30 9.06 5.69 -13.85
C LEU A 30 9.82 6.96 -14.29
N GLU A 31 10.64 6.86 -15.33
CA GLU A 31 11.38 8.00 -15.86
C GLU A 31 10.46 9.07 -16.47
N GLN A 32 9.32 8.65 -17.03
CA GLN A 32 8.35 9.51 -17.71
C GLN A 32 7.23 10.01 -16.81
N ALA A 33 6.94 9.30 -15.70
CA ALA A 33 5.88 9.62 -14.76
C ALA A 33 5.92 11.07 -14.27
N GLU A 34 4.78 11.75 -14.40
CA GLU A 34 4.61 13.15 -14.03
C GLU A 34 4.53 13.34 -12.51
N ALA A 35 3.95 12.38 -11.80
CA ALA A 35 3.81 12.40 -10.35
C ALA A 35 4.61 11.24 -9.74
N ARG A 36 5.79 11.53 -9.20
CA ARG A 36 6.71 10.51 -8.64
C ARG A 36 7.54 11.03 -7.45
N SER A 37 7.05 12.07 -6.78
CA SER A 37 7.75 12.74 -5.68
C SER A 37 8.05 11.78 -4.53
N ASP A 38 7.17 10.80 -4.30
CA ASP A 38 7.26 9.83 -3.22
C ASP A 38 8.30 8.74 -3.49
N TYR A 39 8.57 8.41 -4.76
CA TYR A 39 9.33 7.21 -5.12
C TYR A 39 10.72 7.19 -4.49
N ASP A 40 11.46 8.29 -4.53
CA ASP A 40 12.83 8.34 -4.01
C ASP A 40 12.85 8.15 -2.48
N ARG A 41 11.91 8.77 -1.75
CA ARG A 41 11.81 8.60 -0.29
C ARG A 41 11.35 7.19 0.07
N LEU A 42 10.27 6.71 -0.55
CA LEU A 42 9.73 5.38 -0.29
C LEU A 42 10.72 4.28 -0.66
N SER A 43 11.44 4.39 -1.79
CA SER A 43 12.44 3.39 -2.17
C SER A 43 13.61 3.34 -1.17
N GLY A 44 13.96 4.46 -0.54
CA GLY A 44 14.98 4.53 0.50
C GLY A 44 14.55 3.95 1.85
N THR A 45 13.24 3.92 2.15
CA THR A 45 12.70 3.46 3.44
C THR A 45 11.85 2.19 3.34
N PHE A 46 11.70 1.66 2.13
CA PHE A 46 10.87 0.49 1.84
C PHE A 46 11.31 -0.72 2.64
N VAL A 47 10.34 -1.40 3.27
CA VAL A 47 10.55 -2.68 3.93
C VAL A 47 9.59 -3.73 3.39
N SER A 48 10.09 -4.97 3.26
CA SER A 48 9.25 -6.14 3.00
C SER A 48 8.54 -6.57 4.28
N GLN A 49 7.35 -7.15 4.18
CA GLN A 49 6.61 -7.62 5.34
C GLN A 49 7.29 -8.78 6.05
N ASP A 50 7.47 -8.69 7.37
CA ASP A 50 8.14 -9.75 8.15
C ASP A 50 7.25 -10.99 8.37
N LEU A 51 5.93 -10.80 8.28
CA LEU A 51 4.93 -11.86 8.38
C LEU A 51 3.93 -11.76 7.22
N VAL A 52 3.30 -12.88 6.84
CA VAL A 52 2.31 -12.94 5.76
C VAL A 52 1.10 -12.02 5.97
N SER A 53 0.80 -11.64 7.20
CA SER A 53 -0.29 -10.73 7.60
C SER A 53 0.15 -9.28 7.84
N TYR A 54 1.44 -8.97 7.68
CA TYR A 54 2.05 -7.68 8.03
C TYR A 54 2.12 -6.68 6.88
N CYS A 55 1.43 -6.91 5.75
CA CYS A 55 1.45 -5.96 4.63
C CYS A 55 1.11 -4.52 5.05
N GLY A 56 0.09 -4.33 5.90
CA GLY A 56 -0.24 -3.01 6.46
C GLY A 56 0.82 -2.46 7.43
N VAL A 57 1.51 -3.32 8.18
CA VAL A 57 2.60 -2.91 9.09
C VAL A 57 3.80 -2.43 8.28
N ALA A 58 4.28 -3.22 7.32
CA ALA A 58 5.39 -2.87 6.45
C ALA A 58 5.12 -1.60 5.63
N SER A 59 3.88 -1.45 5.13
CA SER A 59 3.47 -0.25 4.42
C SER A 59 3.51 0.98 5.31
N SER A 60 2.98 0.86 6.54
CA SER A 60 2.99 1.95 7.52
C SER A 60 4.42 2.33 7.91
N VAL A 61 5.27 1.36 8.23
CA VAL A 61 6.68 1.57 8.57
C VAL A 61 7.42 2.29 7.43
N SER A 62 7.22 1.86 6.19
CA SER A 62 7.85 2.50 5.02
C SER A 62 7.49 3.98 4.91
N VAL A 63 6.21 4.31 5.10
CA VAL A 63 5.70 5.70 5.05
C VAL A 63 6.11 6.52 6.27
N LEU A 64 6.01 5.97 7.48
CA LEU A 64 6.44 6.65 8.72
C LEU A 64 7.94 6.99 8.67
N ASN A 65 8.76 6.10 8.13
CA ASN A 65 10.19 6.35 7.94
C ASN A 65 10.45 7.37 6.83
N ALA A 66 9.65 7.37 5.76
CA ALA A 66 9.73 8.41 4.73
C ALA A 66 9.38 9.81 5.28
N LEU A 67 8.53 9.86 6.31
CA LEU A 67 8.23 11.06 7.12
C LEU A 67 9.26 11.34 8.24
N GLY A 68 10.27 10.48 8.42
CA GLY A 68 11.37 10.69 9.37
C GLY A 68 11.13 10.18 10.80
N LEU A 69 10.15 9.31 11.04
CA LEU A 69 9.80 8.84 12.39
C LEU A 69 10.66 7.68 12.91
N ASP A 70 11.52 7.08 12.08
CA ASP A 70 12.49 6.02 12.40
C ASP A 70 11.92 4.90 13.32
N THR A 71 11.16 3.99 12.72
CA THR A 71 10.52 2.83 13.37
C THR A 71 10.75 1.57 12.53
N ASP A 72 10.53 0.40 13.13
CA ASP A 72 10.48 -0.88 12.41
C ASP A 72 9.17 -1.66 12.70
N GLN A 73 9.03 -2.85 12.12
CA GLN A 73 7.82 -3.68 12.25
C GLN A 73 7.66 -4.31 13.65
N ASP A 74 8.72 -4.35 14.45
CA ASP A 74 8.68 -4.75 15.85
C ASP A 74 8.21 -3.57 16.71
N GLU A 75 8.81 -2.39 16.57
CA GLU A 75 8.52 -1.18 17.35
C GLU A 75 7.19 -0.51 16.99
N PHE A 76 6.62 -0.83 15.82
CA PHE A 76 5.33 -0.32 15.34
C PHE A 76 4.19 -0.44 16.36
N PHE A 77 4.18 -1.50 17.17
CA PHE A 77 3.09 -1.75 18.12
C PHE A 77 3.29 -1.06 19.48
N THR A 78 3.34 0.28 19.47
CA THR A 78 3.36 1.11 20.69
C THR A 78 2.13 0.85 21.58
N PRO A 79 2.13 1.29 22.86
CA PRO A 79 0.93 1.20 23.71
C PRO A 79 -0.31 1.89 23.12
N GLN A 80 -0.12 2.97 22.35
CA GLN A 80 -1.17 3.71 21.65
C GLN A 80 -1.68 2.91 20.45
N ALA A 81 -0.80 2.46 19.57
CA ALA A 81 -1.14 1.63 18.40
C ALA A 81 -1.84 0.33 18.82
N SER A 82 -1.38 -0.30 19.90
CA SER A 82 -1.96 -1.53 20.43
C SER A 82 -3.39 -1.38 20.95
N ARG A 83 -3.86 -0.16 21.26
CA ARG A 83 -5.26 0.12 21.61
C ARG A 83 -6.17 0.14 20.39
N VAL A 84 -5.63 0.51 19.22
CA VAL A 84 -6.34 0.43 17.93
C VAL A 84 -6.43 -1.03 17.53
N ARG A 85 -5.26 -1.67 17.34
CA ARG A 85 -5.18 -3.09 17.03
C ARG A 85 -3.87 -3.68 17.52
N SER A 86 -3.97 -4.65 18.43
CA SER A 86 -2.79 -5.27 19.02
C SER A 86 -1.99 -6.10 18.01
N ARG A 87 -0.67 -6.24 18.26
CA ARG A 87 0.24 -7.10 17.50
C ARG A 87 -0.36 -8.48 17.23
N TYR A 88 -0.89 -9.12 18.27
CA TYR A 88 -1.53 -10.44 18.18
C TYR A 88 -2.69 -10.47 17.17
N ARG A 89 -3.57 -9.46 17.16
CA ARG A 89 -4.70 -9.39 16.22
C ARG A 89 -4.24 -9.15 14.79
N VAL A 90 -3.17 -8.38 14.59
CA VAL A 90 -2.56 -8.20 13.26
C VAL A 90 -1.92 -9.49 12.78
N THR A 91 -1.10 -10.14 13.61
CA THR A 91 -0.42 -11.39 13.26
C THR A 91 -1.38 -12.46 12.73
N PHE A 92 -2.57 -12.61 13.32
CA PHE A 92 -3.51 -13.68 12.96
C PHE A 92 -4.69 -13.24 12.09
N GLY A 93 -4.82 -11.96 11.76
CA GLY A 93 -5.98 -11.47 11.01
C GLY A 93 -5.72 -10.29 10.09
N GLY A 94 -4.46 -9.85 9.92
CA GLY A 94 -4.14 -8.63 9.20
C GLY A 94 -4.81 -7.42 9.83
N MET A 95 -5.14 -6.42 9.02
CA MET A 95 -5.83 -5.20 9.44
C MET A 95 -6.77 -4.71 8.34
N SER A 96 -7.86 -4.07 8.74
CA SER A 96 -8.78 -3.38 7.81
C SER A 96 -8.24 -1.99 7.43
N LEU A 97 -8.89 -1.32 6.48
CA LEU A 97 -8.57 0.06 6.11
C LEU A 97 -8.69 1.04 7.31
N ILE A 98 -9.70 0.87 8.16
CA ILE A 98 -9.89 1.71 9.36
C ILE A 98 -8.81 1.42 10.41
N ASP A 99 -8.45 0.14 10.59
CA ASP A 99 -7.34 -0.22 11.46
C ASP A 99 -6.03 0.41 10.97
N LEU A 100 -5.77 0.41 9.66
CA LEU A 100 -4.59 1.03 9.05
C LEU A 100 -4.50 2.52 9.39
N GLY A 101 -5.56 3.29 9.10
CA GLY A 101 -5.59 4.72 9.42
C GLY A 101 -5.44 5.00 10.92
N GLY A 102 -6.12 4.24 11.77
CA GLY A 102 -6.01 4.38 13.22
C GLY A 102 -4.61 4.04 13.76
N LEU A 103 -3.96 3.02 13.21
CA LEU A 103 -2.59 2.64 13.58
C LEU A 103 -1.61 3.73 13.17
N LEU A 104 -1.70 4.26 11.94
CA LEU A 104 -0.88 5.39 11.47
C LEU A 104 -1.07 6.61 12.38
N ALA A 105 -2.31 7.02 12.65
CA ALA A 105 -2.60 8.15 13.54
C ALA A 105 -2.04 7.95 14.96
N ALA A 106 -1.91 6.71 15.43
CA ALA A 106 -1.31 6.41 16.74
C ALA A 106 0.19 6.73 16.81
N HIS A 107 0.85 6.96 15.67
CA HIS A 107 2.24 7.45 15.57
C HIS A 107 2.33 8.98 15.44
N GLY A 108 1.20 9.71 15.52
CA GLY A 108 1.19 11.18 15.49
C GLY A 108 1.34 11.78 14.09
N VAL A 109 0.88 11.07 13.06
CA VAL A 109 0.75 11.59 11.69
C VAL A 109 -0.72 11.81 11.35
N ASN A 110 -1.00 12.70 10.40
CA ASN A 110 -2.32 12.83 9.80
C ASN A 110 -2.60 11.60 8.93
N ALA A 111 -3.76 10.97 9.12
CA ALA A 111 -4.17 9.77 8.36
C ALA A 111 -5.65 9.85 7.99
N GLU A 112 -5.93 10.24 6.75
CA GLU A 112 -7.27 10.40 6.21
C GLU A 112 -7.71 9.12 5.50
N VAL A 113 -8.73 8.46 6.02
CA VAL A 113 -9.25 7.20 5.48
C VAL A 113 -10.40 7.47 4.54
N GLU A 114 -10.29 7.02 3.29
CA GLU A 114 -11.36 7.08 2.30
C GLU A 114 -11.70 5.67 1.80
N HIS A 115 -12.95 5.28 1.97
CA HIS A 115 -13.48 4.05 1.38
C HIS A 115 -13.94 4.31 -0.06
N ALA A 116 -13.82 3.31 -0.93
CA ALA A 116 -14.28 3.40 -2.31
C ALA A 116 -15.83 3.35 -2.48
N ASP A 117 -16.58 3.55 -1.39
CA ASP A 117 -18.04 3.43 -1.29
C ASP A 117 -18.76 4.43 -2.21
N ASP A 118 -18.42 5.72 -2.12
CA ASP A 118 -19.14 6.83 -2.79
C ASP A 118 -18.28 7.57 -3.84
N GLY A 119 -17.09 7.05 -4.14
CA GLY A 119 -16.13 7.68 -5.06
C GLY A 119 -16.31 7.32 -6.54
N SER A 120 -15.49 7.94 -7.38
CA SER A 120 -15.30 7.55 -8.79
C SER A 120 -13.82 7.31 -9.09
N VAL A 121 -13.54 6.57 -10.17
CA VAL A 121 -12.17 6.39 -10.66
C VAL A 121 -11.52 7.74 -11.01
N ASP A 122 -12.30 8.69 -11.52
CA ASP A 122 -11.81 10.02 -11.86
C ASP A 122 -11.45 10.83 -10.61
N GLY A 123 -12.27 10.76 -9.56
CA GLY A 123 -11.93 11.38 -8.28
C GLY A 123 -10.70 10.74 -7.63
N PHE A 124 -10.58 9.42 -7.70
CA PHE A 124 -9.38 8.73 -7.22
C PHE A 124 -8.12 9.12 -8.03
N ARG A 125 -8.26 9.31 -9.35
CA ARG A 125 -7.16 9.80 -10.20
C ARG A 125 -6.68 11.18 -9.78
N GLU A 126 -7.59 12.10 -9.49
CA GLU A 126 -7.24 13.44 -8.99
C GLU A 126 -6.49 13.37 -7.66
N VAL A 127 -6.91 12.48 -6.75
CA VAL A 127 -6.22 12.24 -5.47
C VAL A 127 -4.81 11.71 -5.70
N VAL A 128 -4.66 10.68 -6.54
CA VAL A 128 -3.35 10.08 -6.86
C VAL A 128 -2.41 11.10 -7.51
N GLN A 129 -2.90 11.88 -8.47
CA GLN A 129 -2.10 12.91 -9.13
C GLN A 129 -1.63 13.99 -8.16
N ARG A 130 -2.52 14.46 -7.29
CA ARG A 130 -2.19 15.51 -6.31
C ARG A 130 -1.19 15.00 -5.28
N ASN A 131 -1.45 13.84 -4.70
CA ASN A 131 -0.64 13.28 -3.62
C ASN A 131 0.76 12.91 -4.10
N LEU A 132 0.87 12.11 -5.17
CA LEU A 132 2.19 11.66 -5.68
C LEU A 132 3.03 12.78 -6.33
N ALA A 133 2.51 14.01 -6.39
CA ALA A 133 3.23 15.20 -6.80
C ALA A 133 3.79 16.00 -5.60
N ASP A 134 3.32 15.76 -4.38
CA ASP A 134 3.73 16.43 -3.15
C ASP A 134 4.65 15.50 -2.32
N PRO A 135 5.93 15.84 -2.11
CA PRO A 135 6.87 14.96 -1.42
C PRO A 135 6.60 14.76 0.08
N ASP A 136 5.65 15.49 0.65
CA ASP A 136 5.36 15.51 2.09
C ASP A 136 4.00 14.89 2.46
N ASP A 137 3.26 14.35 1.47
CA ASP A 137 2.13 13.44 1.69
C ASP A 137 2.36 12.11 0.94
N PHE A 138 1.68 11.05 1.38
CA PHE A 138 1.86 9.68 0.87
C PHE A 138 0.52 8.96 0.79
N LEU A 139 0.38 8.01 -0.13
CA LEU A 139 -0.84 7.23 -0.30
C LEU A 139 -0.61 5.74 -0.04
N LEU A 140 -1.41 5.15 0.86
CA LEU A 140 -1.50 3.70 1.03
C LEU A 140 -2.83 3.21 0.48
N VAL A 141 -2.83 2.11 -0.27
CA VAL A 141 -4.04 1.49 -0.79
C VAL A 141 -4.31 0.16 -0.11
N ASN A 142 -5.57 -0.10 0.22
CA ASN A 142 -6.09 -1.41 0.58
C ASN A 142 -6.93 -1.95 -0.60
N TYR A 143 -6.52 -3.07 -1.18
CA TYR A 143 -7.12 -3.57 -2.42
C TYR A 143 -7.20 -5.11 -2.44
N GLU A 144 -8.08 -5.66 -3.28
CA GLU A 144 -8.19 -7.11 -3.50
C GLU A 144 -7.31 -7.54 -4.67
N ARG A 145 -6.27 -8.31 -4.38
CA ARG A 145 -5.31 -8.80 -5.38
C ARG A 145 -5.95 -9.65 -6.48
N GLY A 146 -7.03 -10.37 -6.17
CA GLY A 146 -7.75 -11.18 -7.17
C GLY A 146 -8.22 -10.37 -8.38
N VAL A 147 -8.56 -9.09 -8.19
CA VAL A 147 -8.97 -8.20 -9.28
C VAL A 147 -7.80 -7.85 -10.21
N LEU A 148 -6.57 -7.84 -9.69
CA LEU A 148 -5.36 -7.62 -10.48
C LEU A 148 -4.86 -8.90 -11.17
N GLY A 149 -5.62 -10.00 -11.15
CA GLY A 149 -5.19 -11.30 -11.67
C GLY A 149 -4.11 -11.98 -10.81
N GLN A 150 -3.91 -11.52 -9.57
CA GLN A 150 -3.02 -12.13 -8.59
C GLN A 150 -3.81 -13.07 -7.65
N GLY A 151 -3.16 -13.62 -6.62
CA GLY A 151 -3.83 -14.49 -5.64
C GLY A 151 -4.93 -13.76 -4.87
N SER A 152 -6.09 -14.39 -4.64
CA SER A 152 -7.25 -13.76 -3.99
C SER A 152 -7.03 -13.56 -2.49
N VAL A 153 -6.64 -12.35 -2.12
CA VAL A 153 -6.45 -11.88 -0.76
C VAL A 153 -6.46 -10.34 -0.74
N GLY A 154 -6.98 -9.75 0.33
CA GLY A 154 -6.80 -8.33 0.60
C GLY A 154 -5.32 -8.00 0.86
N HIS A 155 -4.83 -6.89 0.31
CA HIS A 155 -3.46 -6.44 0.48
C HIS A 155 -3.40 -4.94 0.76
N ILE A 156 -2.30 -4.51 1.36
CA ILE A 156 -2.01 -3.10 1.65
C ILE A 156 -0.59 -2.81 1.16
N SER A 157 -0.41 -1.72 0.41
CA SER A 157 0.91 -1.24 -0.03
C SER A 157 0.89 0.26 -0.33
N PRO A 158 2.03 0.96 -0.23
CA PRO A 158 2.16 2.34 -0.67
C PRO A 158 2.09 2.46 -2.19
N LEU A 159 1.61 3.61 -2.68
CA LEU A 159 1.80 4.06 -4.06
C LEU A 159 3.02 4.98 -4.11
N ALA A 160 3.78 4.93 -5.20
CA ALA A 160 5.04 5.69 -5.30
C ALA A 160 5.16 6.58 -6.53
N ALA A 161 4.43 6.28 -7.60
CA ALA A 161 4.44 7.08 -8.81
C ALA A 161 3.15 6.86 -9.63
N TYR A 162 2.80 7.83 -10.45
CA TYR A 162 1.71 7.81 -11.40
C TYR A 162 2.17 8.37 -12.75
N ASP A 163 1.91 7.59 -13.78
CA ASP A 163 2.16 7.92 -15.18
C ASP A 163 0.82 8.23 -15.86
N LEU A 164 0.65 9.49 -16.26
CA LEU A 164 -0.60 10.00 -16.83
C LEU A 164 -0.84 9.46 -18.24
N GLU A 165 0.22 9.31 -19.05
CA GLU A 165 0.11 8.87 -20.44
C GLU A 165 -0.50 7.47 -20.55
N THR A 166 -0.08 6.54 -19.68
CA THR A 166 -0.60 5.17 -19.65
C THR A 166 -1.68 4.93 -18.61
N ASP A 167 -2.03 5.93 -17.80
CA ASP A 167 -2.96 5.88 -16.67
C ASP A 167 -2.61 4.74 -15.69
N ARG A 168 -1.35 4.67 -15.29
CA ARG A 168 -0.80 3.63 -14.42
C ARG A 168 -0.24 4.20 -13.13
N VAL A 169 -0.38 3.43 -12.05
CA VAL A 169 0.19 3.75 -10.75
C VAL A 169 1.14 2.65 -10.31
N LEU A 170 2.27 3.03 -9.71
CA LEU A 170 3.28 2.13 -9.19
C LEU A 170 2.95 1.77 -7.75
N ILE A 171 2.65 0.49 -7.52
CA ILE A 171 2.49 -0.09 -6.18
C ILE A 171 3.83 -0.61 -5.69
N MET A 172 4.27 -0.15 -4.52
CA MET A 172 5.44 -0.67 -3.81
C MET A 172 5.04 -1.89 -2.98
N ASP A 173 4.94 -3.05 -3.64
CA ASP A 173 4.36 -4.25 -3.04
C ASP A 173 5.19 -4.80 -1.87
N THR A 174 4.67 -4.68 -0.64
CA THR A 174 5.35 -5.16 0.58
C THR A 174 5.50 -6.68 0.66
N ALA A 175 4.74 -7.45 -0.13
CA ALA A 175 4.93 -8.90 -0.26
C ALA A 175 6.02 -9.20 -1.30
N SER A 176 7.21 -8.61 -1.14
CA SER A 176 8.29 -8.67 -2.14
C SER A 176 8.85 -10.07 -2.38
N TYR A 177 8.52 -11.02 -1.51
CA TYR A 177 8.78 -12.45 -1.71
C TYR A 177 7.92 -13.07 -2.83
N LYS A 178 6.85 -12.38 -3.28
CA LYS A 178 5.93 -12.79 -4.36
C LYS A 178 5.99 -11.91 -5.59
N TYR A 179 5.94 -10.60 -5.42
CA TYR A 179 5.83 -9.64 -6.52
C TYR A 179 6.80 -8.47 -6.35
N PRO A 180 7.42 -7.99 -7.44
CA PRO A 180 8.20 -6.76 -7.41
C PRO A 180 7.28 -5.53 -7.32
N PRO A 181 7.82 -4.32 -7.11
CA PRO A 181 7.07 -3.09 -7.38
C PRO A 181 6.46 -3.14 -8.79
N THR A 182 5.16 -2.86 -8.87
CA THR A 182 4.36 -3.19 -10.06
C THR A 182 3.51 -1.99 -10.48
N TRP A 183 3.60 -1.63 -11.76
CA TRP A 183 2.71 -0.69 -12.41
C TRP A 183 1.37 -1.36 -12.72
N VAL A 184 0.30 -0.76 -12.24
CA VAL A 184 -1.08 -1.24 -12.37
C VAL A 184 -1.92 -0.17 -13.05
N PRO A 185 -2.80 -0.52 -14.02
CA PRO A 185 -3.77 0.44 -14.55
C PRO A 185 -4.63 1.01 -13.41
N LEU A 186 -4.71 2.33 -13.30
CA LEU A 186 -5.43 3.00 -12.22
C LEU A 186 -6.89 2.55 -12.12
N PRO A 187 -7.67 2.39 -13.23
CA PRO A 187 -9.03 1.89 -13.15
C PRO A 187 -9.12 0.48 -12.58
N MET A 188 -8.12 -0.38 -12.86
CA MET A 188 -8.07 -1.74 -12.34
C MET A 188 -7.79 -1.74 -10.83
N LEU A 189 -6.89 -0.87 -10.35
CA LEU A 189 -6.67 -0.68 -8.92
C LEU A 189 -7.92 -0.13 -8.22
N TYR A 190 -8.63 0.81 -8.85
CA TYR A 190 -9.87 1.36 -8.30
C TYR A 190 -10.95 0.28 -8.12
N GLU A 191 -11.15 -0.58 -9.13
CA GLU A 191 -12.05 -1.74 -9.00
C GLU A 191 -11.58 -2.72 -7.92
N ALA A 192 -10.28 -2.90 -7.74
CA ALA A 192 -9.73 -3.72 -6.66
C ALA A 192 -10.02 -3.15 -5.27
N MET A 193 -10.08 -1.81 -5.12
CA MET A 193 -10.52 -1.15 -3.88
C MET A 193 -12.05 -1.22 -3.69
N LYS A 194 -12.83 -1.23 -4.78
CA LYS A 194 -14.30 -1.41 -4.77
C LYS A 194 -14.76 -2.84 -4.48
N THR A 195 -14.01 -3.56 -3.68
CA THR A 195 -14.34 -4.91 -3.21
C THR A 195 -14.63 -4.88 -1.72
N THR A 196 -15.61 -5.65 -1.27
CA THR A 196 -15.94 -5.73 0.16
C THR A 196 -14.85 -6.46 0.94
N ASP A 197 -14.35 -5.85 2.01
CA ASP A 197 -13.57 -6.52 3.03
C ASP A 197 -14.55 -7.32 3.92
N THR A 198 -14.44 -8.64 3.89
CA THR A 198 -15.35 -9.53 4.61
C THR A 198 -15.24 -9.40 6.14
N ALA A 199 -14.11 -8.88 6.65
CA ALA A 199 -13.94 -8.66 8.08
C ALA A 199 -14.76 -7.46 8.60
N THR A 200 -15.04 -6.47 7.75
CA THR A 200 -15.74 -5.23 8.14
C THR A 200 -17.09 -5.04 7.46
N GLY A 201 -17.34 -5.72 6.34
CA GLY A 201 -18.54 -5.52 5.52
C GLY A 201 -18.54 -4.22 4.72
N ARG A 202 -17.44 -3.45 4.73
CA ARG A 202 -17.26 -2.21 3.96
C ARG A 202 -16.41 -2.46 2.73
N LEU A 203 -16.45 -1.57 1.74
CA LEU A 203 -15.46 -1.63 0.66
C LEU A 203 -14.07 -1.32 1.21
N ARG A 204 -13.03 -1.68 0.47
CA ARG A 204 -11.66 -1.24 0.75
C ARG A 204 -11.50 0.22 0.26
N GLY A 205 -10.28 0.69 0.04
CA GLY A 205 -10.03 2.10 -0.28
C GLY A 205 -8.58 2.49 -0.05
N TYR A 206 -8.34 3.73 0.36
CA TYR A 206 -7.00 4.28 0.54
C TYR A 206 -6.90 5.11 1.81
N VAL A 207 -5.66 5.38 2.23
CA VAL A 207 -5.32 6.28 3.33
C VAL A 207 -4.30 7.28 2.82
N ALA A 208 -4.65 8.57 2.85
CA ALA A 208 -3.70 9.66 2.62
C ALA A 208 -3.02 10.00 3.95
N VAL A 209 -1.70 10.10 3.94
CA VAL A 209 -0.87 10.29 5.14
C VAL A 209 0.06 11.46 4.95
N SER A 210 0.16 12.33 5.96
CA SER A 210 1.09 13.46 5.96
C SER A 210 1.58 13.75 7.38
N ALA A 211 2.61 14.59 7.51
CA ALA A 211 3.02 15.10 8.83
C ALA A 211 1.87 15.88 9.50
N ASP A 212 1.87 15.90 10.84
CA ASP A 212 0.95 16.73 11.66
C ASP A 212 1.29 18.23 11.56
#